data_AF-A0A4V1X0E9-F1
#
_entry.id   AF-A0A4V1X0E9-F1
#
_cell.length_a   1.000
_cell.length_b   1.000
_cell.length_c   1.000
_cell.angle_alpha   90.00
_cell.angle_beta   90.00
_cell.angle_gamma   90.00
#
_symmetry.space_group_name_H-M   'P 1'
#
loop_
_entity.id
_entity.type
_entity.pdbx_description
1 polymer ?
#
loop_
_entity_poly.entity_id
_entity_poly.type
_entity_poly.pdbx_seq_one_letter_code
_entity_poly.pdbx_strand_id
1 'polypeptide(L)'
;MALLQFGTTLVFGVPPLWNNTNQPDERVRKMQAITVGVLGTIPTLTLAYLTAPFVHQVFLQIPEHARRSRSDLIRFATSLRTNPNQTANTKLEFVTLRIFPFRKHTTAFLHELRALPPKRFRLANIELPKSDAWAQRQREKGIVKRMGEVVREPRFKFYVKEGRLYTMKTGVPGVWEEVAKRIQEQTVEEEKVVKGLGVKRPAVQLGARKLIRPAVKVGDKVKRQTTR
;
A
#
# COMPACT_ATOMS: atom_id res chain seq x y z
N MET A 1 -17.14 -9.18 6.71
CA MET A 1 -17.27 -10.42 7.51
C MET A 1 -16.42 -10.39 8.78
N ALA A 2 -15.10 -10.22 8.72
CA ALA A 2 -14.24 -10.29 9.91
C ALA A 2 -14.58 -9.24 11.02
N LEU A 3 -14.67 -7.93 10.73
CA LEU A 3 -15.09 -6.94 11.73
C LEU A 3 -16.50 -7.16 12.28
N LEU A 4 -17.39 -7.77 11.49
CA LEU A 4 -18.72 -8.19 11.95
C LEU A 4 -18.60 -9.30 13.00
N GLN A 5 -17.65 -10.23 12.85
CA GLN A 5 -17.31 -11.21 13.89
C GLN A 5 -16.65 -10.57 15.12
N PHE A 6 -15.80 -9.55 14.98
CA PHE A 6 -15.22 -8.82 16.12
C PHE A 6 -16.27 -8.00 16.86
N GLY A 7 -17.12 -7.27 16.14
CA GLY A 7 -18.23 -6.53 16.71
C GLY A 7 -19.24 -7.45 17.37
N THR A 8 -19.57 -8.59 16.76
CA THR A 8 -20.53 -9.53 17.35
C THR A 8 -19.98 -10.26 18.56
N THR A 9 -18.71 -10.67 18.55
CA THR A 9 -18.10 -11.30 19.73
C THR A 9 -17.99 -10.33 20.91
N LEU A 10 -17.53 -9.10 20.71
CA LEU A 10 -17.39 -8.12 21.78
C LEU A 10 -18.71 -7.50 22.25
N VAL A 11 -19.67 -7.27 21.34
CA VAL A 11 -20.95 -6.59 21.68
C VAL A 11 -22.04 -7.59 22.04
N PHE A 12 -22.07 -8.79 21.43
CA PHE A 12 -23.11 -9.78 21.69
C PHE A 12 -22.62 -11.04 22.41
N GLY A 13 -21.33 -11.41 22.30
CA GLY A 13 -20.79 -12.61 22.96
C GLY A 13 -20.29 -12.36 24.39
N VAL A 14 -19.54 -11.28 24.60
CA VAL A 14 -18.91 -10.96 25.89
C VAL A 14 -19.89 -10.50 26.96
N PRO A 15 -20.88 -9.61 26.71
CA PRO A 15 -21.76 -9.11 27.76
C PRO A 15 -22.66 -10.17 28.42
N PRO A 16 -23.24 -11.14 27.69
CA PRO A 16 -23.99 -12.24 28.31
C PRO A 16 -23.11 -13.13 29.18
N LEU A 17 -21.86 -13.37 28.78
CA LEU A 17 -20.90 -14.13 29.59
C LEU A 17 -20.45 -13.35 30.83
N TRP A 18 -20.30 -12.03 30.73
CA TRP A 18 -19.91 -11.17 31.84
C TRP A 18 -20.97 -11.09 32.94
N ASN A 19 -22.25 -11.07 32.54
CA ASN A 19 -23.41 -10.99 33.44
C ASN A 19 -24.09 -12.35 33.69
N ASN A 20 -23.46 -13.46 33.30
CA ASN A 20 -24.03 -14.79 33.45
C ASN A 20 -24.27 -15.14 34.93
N THR A 21 -25.53 -15.35 35.32
CA THR A 21 -25.95 -15.76 36.67
C THR A 21 -25.83 -17.26 36.92
N ASN A 22 -25.66 -18.08 35.87
CA ASN A 22 -25.57 -19.53 35.98
C ASN A 22 -24.21 -20.04 36.49
N GLN A 23 -23.19 -19.19 36.58
CA GLN A 23 -21.91 -19.49 37.22
C GLN A 23 -21.75 -18.66 38.49
N PRO A 24 -21.68 -19.28 39.69
CA PRO A 24 -21.56 -18.57 40.96
C PRO A 24 -20.17 -17.93 41.15
N ASP A 25 -19.13 -18.52 40.55
CA ASP A 25 -17.75 -18.02 40.67
C ASP A 25 -17.48 -16.83 39.73
N GLU A 26 -17.44 -15.64 40.31
CA GLU A 26 -17.22 -14.38 39.59
C GLU A 26 -15.88 -14.35 38.83
N ARG A 27 -14.83 -14.95 39.41
CA ARG A 27 -13.50 -15.00 38.78
C ARG A 27 -13.49 -15.84 37.51
N VAL A 28 -14.17 -16.99 37.53
CA VAL A 28 -14.27 -17.91 36.38
C VAL A 28 -15.09 -17.26 35.27
N ARG A 29 -16.21 -16.61 35.64
CA ARG A 29 -17.06 -15.87 34.71
C ARG A 29 -16.31 -14.76 33.96
N LYS A 30 -15.60 -13.90 34.71
CA LYS A 30 -14.79 -12.82 34.12
C LYS A 30 -13.65 -13.36 33.26
N MET A 31 -12.98 -14.45 33.69
CA MET A 31 -11.94 -15.11 32.89
C MET A 31 -12.49 -15.68 31.59
N GLN A 32 -13.65 -16.32 31.60
CA GLN A 32 -14.28 -16.86 30.38
C GLN A 32 -14.65 -15.73 29.42
N ALA A 33 -15.25 -14.65 29.91
CA ALA A 33 -15.61 -13.49 29.10
C ALA A 33 -14.37 -12.82 28.47
N ILE A 34 -13.28 -12.64 29.24
CA ILE A 34 -12.01 -12.12 28.73
C ILE A 34 -11.41 -13.08 27.69
N THR A 35 -11.39 -14.38 27.97
CA THR A 35 -10.84 -15.41 27.08
C THR A 35 -11.57 -15.42 25.74
N VAL A 36 -12.90 -15.41 25.74
CA VAL A 36 -13.73 -15.36 24.53
C VAL A 36 -13.53 -14.05 23.77
N GLY A 37 -13.42 -12.92 24.48
CA GLY A 37 -13.10 -11.63 23.87
C GLY A 37 -11.73 -11.66 23.18
N VAL A 38 -10.68 -12.11 23.86
CA VAL A 38 -9.31 -12.16 23.31
C VAL A 38 -9.22 -13.16 22.14
N LEU A 39 -9.76 -14.36 22.29
CA LEU A 39 -9.76 -15.39 21.24
C LEU A 39 -10.63 -15.03 20.03
N GLY A 40 -11.72 -14.28 20.21
CA GLY A 40 -12.54 -13.80 19.09
C GLY A 40 -11.89 -12.62 18.34
N THR A 41 -11.17 -11.77 19.08
CA THR A 41 -10.58 -10.54 18.51
C THR A 41 -9.28 -10.80 17.75
N ILE A 42 -8.40 -11.67 18.25
CA ILE A 42 -7.07 -11.94 17.66
C ILE A 42 -7.16 -12.49 16.22
N PRO A 43 -7.93 -13.56 15.92
CA PRO A 43 -8.04 -14.10 14.56
C PRO A 43 -8.62 -13.07 13.59
N THR A 44 -9.54 -12.25 14.07
CA THR A 44 -10.14 -11.19 13.26
C THR A 44 -9.14 -10.11 12.89
N LEU A 45 -8.39 -9.59 13.88
CA LEU A 45 -7.32 -8.62 13.68
C LEU A 45 -6.20 -9.20 12.80
N THR A 46 -5.91 -10.48 12.95
CA THR A 46 -4.90 -11.19 12.15
C THR A 46 -5.37 -11.32 10.70
N LEU A 47 -6.59 -11.78 10.46
CA LEU A 47 -7.17 -11.88 9.11
C LEU A 47 -7.25 -10.50 8.45
N ALA A 48 -7.61 -9.46 9.20
CA ALA A 48 -7.59 -8.09 8.76
C ALA A 48 -6.20 -7.57 8.38
N TYR A 49 -5.18 -7.98 9.13
CA TYR A 49 -3.81 -7.64 8.80
C TYR A 49 -3.36 -8.36 7.52
N LEU A 50 -3.65 -9.67 7.42
CA LEU A 50 -3.29 -10.53 6.30
C LEU A 50 -4.00 -10.15 5.00
N THR A 51 -5.26 -9.71 5.06
CA THR A 51 -6.08 -9.39 3.87
C THR A 51 -5.82 -8.01 3.27
N ALA A 52 -5.13 -7.11 3.97
CA ALA A 52 -4.97 -5.75 3.47
C ALA A 52 -3.69 -5.38 2.70
N PRO A 53 -2.76 -6.28 2.31
CA PRO A 53 -1.91 -6.01 1.15
C PRO A 53 -2.67 -6.23 -0.17
N PHE A 54 -3.79 -6.95 -0.20
CA PHE A 54 -4.49 -7.29 -1.44
C PHE A 54 -5.14 -6.07 -2.08
N VAL A 55 -4.67 -5.74 -3.29
CA VAL A 55 -5.20 -4.64 -4.10
C VAL A 55 -6.40 -5.12 -4.90
N HIS A 56 -7.47 -4.35 -4.86
CA HIS A 56 -8.68 -4.59 -5.63
C HIS A 56 -8.58 -4.01 -7.04
N GLN A 57 -8.14 -2.75 -7.14
CA GLN A 57 -8.01 -2.02 -8.39
C GLN A 57 -6.74 -1.15 -8.36
N VAL A 58 -6.12 -0.99 -9.52
CA VAL A 58 -5.02 -0.06 -9.73
C VAL A 58 -5.44 0.94 -10.80
N PHE A 59 -5.38 2.22 -10.48
CA PHE A 59 -5.57 3.28 -11.45
C PHE A 59 -4.23 3.87 -11.84
N LEU A 60 -4.01 4.03 -13.13
CA LEU A 60 -2.85 4.70 -13.70
C LEU A 60 -3.28 6.06 -14.21
N GLN A 61 -2.58 7.12 -13.80
CA GLN A 61 -2.82 8.45 -14.36
C GLN A 61 -2.28 8.52 -15.79
N ILE A 62 -3.20 8.43 -16.76
CA ILE A 62 -2.86 8.46 -18.19
C ILE A 62 -2.93 9.91 -18.70
N PRO A 63 -1.93 10.41 -19.46
CA PRO A 63 -1.99 11.74 -20.09
C PRO A 63 -2.99 11.78 -21.24
N GLU A 64 -3.51 12.96 -21.59
CA GLU A 64 -4.60 13.11 -22.57
C GLU A 64 -4.32 12.47 -23.94
N HIS A 65 -3.09 12.58 -24.45
CA HIS A 65 -2.70 12.00 -25.73
C HIS A 65 -2.82 10.46 -25.74
N ALA A 66 -2.60 9.81 -24.60
CA ALA A 66 -2.63 8.36 -24.46
C ALA A 66 -4.04 7.81 -24.13
N ARG A 67 -5.03 8.67 -23.90
CA ARG A 67 -6.43 8.27 -23.65
C ARG A 67 -7.25 8.06 -24.93
N ARG A 68 -6.77 8.56 -26.06
CA ARG A 68 -7.53 8.61 -27.33
C ARG A 68 -7.76 7.24 -27.96
N SER A 69 -6.73 6.38 -27.94
CA SER A 69 -6.78 5.06 -28.56
C SER A 69 -6.06 4.01 -27.71
N ARG A 70 -6.45 2.74 -27.88
CA ARG A 70 -5.79 1.61 -27.23
C ARG A 70 -4.33 1.48 -27.67
N SER A 71 -4.04 1.74 -28.94
CA SER A 71 -2.68 1.73 -29.47
C SER A 71 -1.81 2.81 -28.81
N ASP A 72 -2.34 4.01 -28.60
CA ASP A 72 -1.61 5.09 -27.93
C ASP A 72 -1.37 4.79 -26.46
N LEU A 73 -2.33 4.14 -25.79
CA LEU A 73 -2.18 3.69 -24.42
C LEU A 73 -1.09 2.62 -24.28
N ILE A 74 -1.03 1.66 -25.20
CA ILE A 74 0.04 0.65 -25.23
C ILE A 74 1.39 1.32 -25.51
N ARG A 75 1.47 2.25 -26.47
CA ARG A 75 2.69 3.03 -26.75
C ARG A 75 3.15 3.81 -25.53
N PHE A 76 2.23 4.45 -24.82
CA PHE A 76 2.51 5.13 -23.56
C PHE A 76 3.04 4.13 -22.51
N ALA A 77 2.39 2.98 -22.35
CA ALA A 77 2.82 1.94 -21.41
C ALA A 77 4.24 1.43 -21.73
N THR A 78 4.57 1.23 -23.00
CA THR A 78 5.93 0.88 -23.45
C THR A 78 6.91 2.04 -23.21
N SER A 79 6.47 3.28 -23.39
CA SER A 79 7.30 4.47 -23.15
C SER A 79 7.69 4.66 -21.68
N LEU A 80 6.88 4.16 -20.73
CA LEU A 80 7.23 4.12 -19.30
C LEU A 80 8.53 3.34 -19.06
N ARG A 81 8.79 2.32 -19.89
CA ARG A 81 9.97 1.48 -19.86
C ARG A 81 11.15 2.12 -20.57
N THR A 82 10.95 2.61 -21.79
CA THR A 82 12.03 3.15 -22.63
C THR A 82 12.53 4.51 -22.16
N ASN A 83 11.63 5.37 -21.67
CA ASN A 83 11.94 6.76 -21.27
C ASN A 83 11.58 7.00 -19.79
N PRO A 84 12.33 6.41 -18.85
CA PRO A 84 11.99 6.46 -17.42
C PRO A 84 12.00 7.87 -16.83
N ASN A 85 12.90 8.74 -17.30
CA ASN A 85 13.07 10.10 -16.75
C ASN A 85 11.87 11.02 -17.08
N GLN A 86 11.30 10.89 -18.28
CA GLN A 86 10.15 11.70 -18.68
C GLN A 86 8.85 11.23 -18.00
N THR A 87 8.78 9.93 -17.72
CA THR A 87 7.55 9.28 -17.26
C THR A 87 7.55 8.98 -15.76
N ALA A 88 8.57 9.45 -15.03
CA ALA A 88 8.72 9.29 -13.59
C ALA A 88 7.55 9.87 -12.78
N ASN A 89 6.96 10.98 -13.24
CA ASN A 89 5.87 11.67 -12.55
C ASN A 89 4.49 11.01 -12.72
N THR A 90 4.43 9.86 -13.37
CA THR A 90 3.18 9.10 -13.53
C THR A 90 2.70 8.60 -12.19
N LYS A 91 1.46 8.94 -11.82
CA LYS A 91 0.85 8.52 -10.56
C LYS A 91 0.11 7.19 -10.74
N LEU A 92 0.30 6.33 -9.75
CA LEU A 92 -0.44 5.09 -9.57
C LEU A 92 -1.27 5.20 -8.31
N GLU A 93 -2.51 4.74 -8.37
CA GLU A 93 -3.43 4.73 -7.26
C GLU A 93 -3.87 3.30 -6.97
N PHE A 94 -3.50 2.81 -5.80
CA PHE A 94 -3.85 1.48 -5.33
C PHE A 94 -5.12 1.57 -4.49
N VAL A 95 -6.17 0.89 -4.92
CA VAL A 95 -7.39 0.71 -4.14
C VAL A 95 -7.30 -0.59 -3.38
N THR A 96 -7.20 -0.48 -2.07
CA THR A 96 -7.17 -1.61 -1.15
C THR A 96 -8.51 -1.73 -0.43
N LEU A 97 -8.95 -2.97 -0.21
CA LEU A 97 -10.11 -3.24 0.61
C LEU A 97 -9.67 -3.33 2.08
N ARG A 98 -10.34 -2.56 2.95
CA ARG A 98 -10.23 -2.73 4.39
C ARG A 98 -11.34 -3.66 4.88
N ILE A 99 -11.22 -4.05 6.14
CA ILE A 99 -12.26 -4.84 6.81
C ILE A 99 -13.61 -4.10 6.84
N PHE A 100 -13.56 -2.76 6.83
CA PHE A 100 -14.72 -1.89 6.63
C PHE A 100 -14.90 -1.66 5.12
N PRO A 101 -16.13 -1.64 4.57
CA PRO A 101 -16.42 -1.50 3.12
C PRO A 101 -15.90 -0.21 2.46
N PHE A 102 -15.18 0.64 3.19
CA PHE A 102 -14.54 1.82 2.62
C PHE A 102 -13.27 1.43 1.86
N ARG A 103 -13.26 1.80 0.58
CA ARG A 103 -12.09 1.72 -0.28
C ARG A 103 -11.06 2.72 0.22
N LYS A 104 -9.83 2.24 0.46
CA LYS A 104 -8.71 3.15 0.74
C LYS A 104 -7.88 3.31 -0.52
N HIS A 105 -7.74 4.57 -0.92
CA HIS A 105 -6.97 5.01 -2.06
C HIS A 105 -5.56 5.38 -1.59
N THR A 106 -4.54 4.72 -2.13
CA THR A 106 -3.14 5.08 -1.88
C THR A 106 -2.50 5.50 -3.18
N THR A 107 -2.19 6.78 -3.31
CA THR A 107 -1.49 7.33 -4.47
C THR A 107 0.01 7.29 -4.24
N ALA A 108 0.76 6.80 -5.21
CA ALA A 108 2.22 6.79 -5.24
C ALA A 108 2.72 7.14 -6.64
N PHE A 109 3.92 7.71 -6.74
CA PHE A 109 4.54 7.88 -8.06
C PHE A 109 5.21 6.58 -8.51
N LEU A 110 5.23 6.35 -9.83
CA LEU A 110 5.83 5.14 -10.40
C LEU A 110 7.30 4.96 -9.98
N HIS A 111 8.06 6.06 -9.97
CA HIS A 111 9.47 6.05 -9.58
C HIS A 111 9.71 5.83 -8.08
N GLU A 112 8.68 5.89 -7.25
CA GLU A 112 8.81 5.60 -5.82
C GLU A 112 8.61 4.11 -5.55
N LEU A 113 7.95 3.38 -6.44
CA LEU A 113 7.60 1.98 -6.20
C LEU A 113 8.78 1.04 -6.43
N ARG A 114 8.82 -0.03 -5.63
CA ARG A 114 9.76 -1.13 -5.79
C ARG A 114 9.05 -2.47 -5.84
N ALA A 115 9.60 -3.39 -6.63
CA ALA A 115 9.17 -4.77 -6.66
C ALA A 115 9.85 -5.53 -5.51
N LEU A 116 9.09 -6.36 -4.83
CA LEU A 116 9.61 -7.27 -3.82
C LEU A 116 9.93 -8.62 -4.46
N PRO A 117 11.12 -9.21 -4.22
CA PRO A 117 11.43 -10.53 -4.73
C PRO A 117 10.45 -11.57 -4.13
N PRO A 118 10.06 -12.60 -4.90
CA PRO A 118 9.17 -13.65 -4.42
C PRO A 118 9.86 -14.42 -3.28
N LYS A 119 9.17 -14.58 -2.15
CA LYS A 119 9.59 -15.42 -1.01
C LYS A 119 8.41 -16.26 -0.54
N ARG A 120 8.66 -17.49 -0.07
CA ARG A 120 7.62 -18.49 0.28
C ARG A 120 6.50 -17.98 1.20
N PHE A 121 6.81 -17.08 2.13
CA PHE A 121 5.83 -16.55 3.11
C PHE A 121 5.48 -15.08 2.89
N ARG A 122 5.84 -14.50 1.74
CA ARG A 122 5.62 -13.08 1.46
C ARG A 122 4.30 -12.89 0.70
N LEU A 123 3.44 -12.07 1.28
CA LEU A 123 2.09 -11.79 0.75
C LEU A 123 2.01 -10.54 -0.14
N ALA A 124 3.10 -9.83 -0.40
CA ALA A 124 3.12 -8.59 -1.18
C ALA A 124 4.18 -8.64 -2.28
N ASN A 125 3.85 -8.11 -3.46
CA ASN A 125 4.75 -8.03 -4.62
C ASN A 125 5.31 -6.63 -4.86
N ILE A 126 4.65 -5.58 -4.39
CA ILE A 126 5.10 -4.19 -4.56
C ILE A 126 5.24 -3.53 -3.18
N GLU A 127 6.28 -2.73 -3.00
CA GLU A 127 6.46 -1.88 -1.83
C GLU A 127 6.64 -0.41 -2.20
N LEU A 128 6.16 0.45 -1.31
CA LEU A 128 6.51 1.86 -1.26
C LEU A 128 7.63 2.00 -0.20
N PRO A 129 8.89 2.20 -0.60
CA PRO A 129 10.02 2.29 0.29
C PRO A 129 9.81 3.44 1.26
N LYS A 130 10.05 3.16 2.53
CA LYS A 130 9.93 4.14 3.61
C LYS A 130 11.21 4.97 3.66
N SER A 131 11.06 6.28 3.81
CA SER A 131 12.21 7.16 4.06
C SER A 131 12.92 6.78 5.36
N ASP A 132 14.24 6.90 5.41
CA ASP A 132 15.03 6.66 6.62
C ASP A 132 14.56 7.55 7.80
N ALA A 133 14.12 8.78 7.50
CA ALA A 133 13.52 9.68 8.49
C ALA A 133 12.19 9.15 9.06
N TRP A 134 11.42 8.40 8.28
CA TRP A 134 10.22 7.74 8.77
C TRP A 134 10.59 6.62 9.76
N ALA A 135 11.63 5.84 9.44
CA ALA A 135 12.07 4.75 10.30
C ALA A 135 12.60 5.24 11.65
N GLN A 136 13.33 6.37 11.66
CA GLN A 136 13.79 7.03 12.89
C GLN A 136 12.61 7.49 13.76
N ARG A 137 11.64 8.21 13.19
CA ARG A 137 10.43 8.66 13.91
C ARG A 137 9.62 7.51 14.52
N GLN A 138 9.66 6.32 13.93
CA GLN A 138 8.93 5.16 14.46
C GLN A 138 9.66 4.45 15.59
N ARG A 139 11.00 4.47 15.58
CA ARG A 139 11.82 3.95 16.68
C ARG A 139 11.64 4.79 17.95
N GLU A 140 11.47 6.10 17.78
CA GLU A 140 11.21 7.06 18.87
C GLU A 140 9.81 6.91 19.49
N LYS A 141 8.88 6.21 18.82
CA LYS A 141 7.51 6.04 19.33
C LYS A 141 7.38 4.84 20.26
N GLY A 142 6.63 5.03 21.35
CA GLY A 142 6.19 3.95 22.24
C GLY A 142 5.28 2.93 21.53
N ILE A 143 5.22 1.71 22.07
CA ILE A 143 4.52 0.54 21.49
C ILE A 143 3.05 0.84 21.19
N VAL A 144 2.35 1.53 22.10
CA VAL A 144 0.92 1.88 21.95
C VAL A 144 0.69 2.86 20.80
N LYS A 145 1.53 3.89 20.66
CA LYS A 145 1.45 4.84 19.53
C LYS A 145 1.75 4.15 18.19
N ARG A 146 2.71 3.22 18.17
CA ARG A 146 2.98 2.38 16.99
C ARG A 146 1.76 1.55 16.58
N MET A 147 1.10 0.91 17.54
CA MET A 147 -0.10 0.10 17.27
C MET A 147 -1.26 0.95 16.71
N GLY A 148 -1.50 2.14 17.29
CA GLY A 148 -2.53 3.07 16.79
C GLY A 148 -2.23 3.59 15.38
N GLU A 149 -0.97 3.83 15.06
CA GLU A 149 -0.57 4.27 13.72
C GLU A 149 -0.70 3.18 12.67
N VAL A 150 -0.39 1.92 12.99
CA VAL A 150 -0.57 0.78 12.05
C VAL A 150 -2.01 0.69 11.54
N VAL A 151 -2.99 1.10 12.35
CA VAL A 151 -4.42 1.15 11.94
C VAL A 151 -4.70 2.33 11.00
N ARG A 152 -4.08 3.50 11.24
CA ARG A 152 -4.34 4.74 10.51
C ARG A 152 -3.52 4.88 9.22
N GLU A 153 -2.29 4.39 9.22
CA GLU A 153 -1.29 4.66 8.18
C GLU A 153 -1.68 4.08 6.81
N PRO A 154 -1.32 4.74 5.70
CA PRO A 154 -1.29 4.09 4.38
C PRO A 154 -0.40 2.85 4.44
N ARG A 155 -0.88 1.73 3.88
CA ARG A 155 -0.08 0.52 3.81
C ARG A 155 0.94 0.70 2.69
N PHE A 156 2.19 0.34 2.98
CA PHE A 156 3.33 0.51 2.07
C PHE A 156 3.65 -0.76 1.29
N LYS A 157 2.78 -1.77 1.37
CA LYS A 157 2.97 -3.07 0.74
C LYS A 157 1.68 -3.45 0.05
N PHE A 158 1.80 -3.81 -1.21
CA PHE A 158 0.70 -4.10 -2.10
C PHE A 158 0.92 -5.48 -2.71
N TYR A 159 -0.19 -6.19 -2.88
CA TYR A 159 -0.27 -7.43 -3.64
C TYR A 159 -1.21 -7.20 -4.81
N VAL A 160 -0.63 -7.13 -6.00
CA VAL A 160 -1.36 -7.05 -7.25
C VAL A 160 -1.20 -8.38 -7.97
N LYS A 161 -2.31 -8.97 -8.42
CA LYS A 161 -2.25 -10.21 -9.21
C LYS A 161 -1.65 -9.89 -10.58
N GLU A 162 -0.52 -10.51 -10.88
CA GLU A 162 0.17 -10.35 -12.17
C GLU A 162 -0.29 -11.42 -13.16
N GLY A 163 -0.28 -11.06 -14.45
CA GLY A 163 -0.57 -11.97 -15.56
C GLY A 163 -1.82 -11.61 -16.37
N ARG A 164 -1.78 -12.01 -17.65
CA ARG A 164 -2.81 -11.70 -18.65
C ARG A 164 -4.22 -12.13 -18.23
N LEU A 165 -4.34 -13.27 -17.57
CA LEU A 165 -5.63 -13.80 -17.11
C LEU A 165 -6.41 -12.83 -16.20
N TYR A 166 -5.70 -12.00 -15.43
CA TYR A 166 -6.30 -11.05 -14.51
C TYR A 166 -6.57 -9.68 -15.15
N THR A 167 -5.90 -9.36 -16.27
CA THR A 167 -6.05 -8.10 -17.02
C THR A 167 -7.00 -8.23 -18.21
N MET A 168 -7.41 -9.45 -18.61
CA MET A 168 -8.40 -9.63 -19.69
C MET A 168 -9.72 -8.90 -19.43
N LYS A 169 -10.15 -8.81 -18.17
CA LYS A 169 -11.42 -8.17 -17.80
C LYS A 169 -11.36 -6.64 -17.71
N THR A 170 -10.17 -6.04 -17.76
CA THR A 170 -10.00 -4.58 -17.51
C THR A 170 -10.09 -3.74 -18.78
N GLY A 171 -10.51 -4.30 -19.93
CA GLY A 171 -10.62 -3.61 -21.22
C GLY A 171 -9.28 -3.17 -21.85
N VAL A 172 -8.18 -3.31 -21.10
CA VAL A 172 -6.83 -2.90 -21.49
C VAL A 172 -5.82 -3.97 -21.08
N PRO A 173 -5.78 -5.13 -21.77
CA PRO A 173 -4.82 -6.18 -21.46
C PRO A 173 -3.40 -5.72 -21.84
N GLY A 174 -2.42 -6.05 -21.00
CA GLY A 174 -0.99 -5.79 -21.25
C GLY A 174 -0.40 -4.51 -20.65
N VAL A 175 -1.22 -3.49 -20.32
CA VAL A 175 -0.67 -2.23 -19.77
C VAL A 175 -0.05 -2.42 -18.39
N TRP A 176 -0.72 -3.18 -17.51
CA TRP A 176 -0.17 -3.48 -16.20
C TRP A 176 1.12 -4.30 -16.29
N GLU A 177 1.27 -5.17 -17.28
CA GLU A 177 2.47 -5.99 -17.46
C GLU A 177 3.69 -5.11 -17.76
N GLU A 178 3.54 -4.08 -18.60
CA GLU A 178 4.62 -3.13 -18.88
C GLU A 178 4.93 -2.24 -17.66
N VAL A 179 3.91 -1.82 -16.91
CA VAL A 179 4.09 -1.08 -15.65
C VAL A 179 4.83 -1.93 -14.61
N ALA A 180 4.42 -3.19 -14.41
CA ALA A 180 5.02 -4.10 -13.46
C ALA A 180 6.48 -4.42 -13.81
N LYS A 181 6.77 -4.67 -15.10
CA LYS A 181 8.15 -4.85 -15.60
C LYS A 181 9.01 -3.61 -15.31
N ARG A 182 8.49 -2.41 -15.54
CA ARG A 182 9.22 -1.17 -15.24
C ARG A 182 9.57 -1.06 -13.75
N ILE A 183 8.65 -1.42 -12.85
CA ILE A 183 8.90 -1.44 -11.39
C ILE A 183 9.97 -2.49 -11.03
N GLN A 184 9.94 -3.65 -11.68
CA GLN A 184 10.95 -4.71 -11.49
C GLN A 184 12.34 -4.25 -11.97
N GLU A 185 12.44 -3.70 -13.18
CA GLU A 185 13.69 -3.16 -13.75
C GLU A 185 14.27 -2.07 -12.87
N GLN A 186 13.44 -1.15 -12.38
CA GLN A 186 13.87 -0.11 -11.45
C GLN A 186 14.49 -0.72 -10.18
N THR A 187 13.87 -1.75 -9.63
CA THR A 187 14.37 -2.43 -8.43
C THR A 187 15.73 -3.08 -8.69
N VAL A 188 15.88 -3.74 -9.85
CA VAL A 188 17.15 -4.37 -10.25
C VAL A 188 18.26 -3.34 -10.49
N GLU A 189 17.95 -2.21 -11.12
CA GLU A 189 18.89 -1.10 -11.30
C GLU A 189 19.36 -0.54 -9.96
N GLU A 190 18.42 -0.30 -9.04
CA GLU A 190 18.75 0.19 -7.70
C GLU A 190 19.59 -0.83 -6.92
N GLU A 191 19.28 -2.12 -6.99
CA GLU A 191 20.11 -3.18 -6.37
C GLU A 191 21.53 -3.23 -6.95
N LYS A 192 21.67 -3.09 -8.28
CA LYS A 192 22.98 -3.08 -8.95
C LYS A 192 23.83 -1.89 -8.52
N VAL A 193 23.25 -0.69 -8.45
CA VAL A 193 23.96 0.50 -7.95
C VAL A 193 24.45 0.28 -6.51
N VAL A 194 23.63 -0.33 -5.66
CA VAL A 194 24.00 -0.61 -4.26
C VAL A 194 25.10 -1.64 -4.13
N LYS A 195 25.02 -2.75 -4.90
CA LYS A 195 26.04 -3.80 -4.90
C LYS A 195 27.35 -3.32 -5.51
N GLY A 196 27.29 -2.52 -6.59
CA GLY A 196 28.46 -1.96 -7.28
C GLY A 196 29.23 -0.94 -6.46
N LEU A 197 28.59 -0.24 -5.53
CA LEU A 197 29.25 0.70 -4.61
C LEU A 197 29.98 0.02 -3.45
N GLY A 198 30.04 -1.32 -3.39
CA GLY A 198 30.74 -2.05 -2.33
C GLY A 198 30.19 -1.83 -0.91
N VAL A 199 29.08 -1.12 -0.78
CA VAL A 199 28.46 -0.85 0.52
C VAL A 199 27.71 -2.10 0.96
N LYS A 200 28.37 -2.96 1.76
CA LYS A 200 27.70 -3.95 2.60
C LYS A 200 26.80 -3.20 3.58
N ARG A 201 25.57 -2.90 3.19
CA ARG A 201 24.60 -2.30 4.10
C ARG A 201 24.04 -3.37 5.04
N PRO A 202 24.03 -3.17 6.37
CA PRO A 202 22.93 -3.71 7.15
C PRO A 202 21.66 -3.09 6.59
N ALA A 203 20.61 -3.89 6.43
CA ALA A 203 19.36 -3.48 5.78
C ALA A 203 18.92 -2.05 6.22
N VAL A 204 18.51 -1.23 5.24
CA VAL A 204 17.99 0.14 5.39
C VAL A 204 19.06 1.24 5.35
N GLN A 205 19.34 1.73 4.15
CA GLN A 205 19.73 3.11 3.87
C GLN A 205 19.67 3.26 2.35
N LEU A 206 18.81 4.12 1.82
CA LEU A 206 18.98 4.81 0.54
C LEU A 206 17.95 5.93 0.47
N GLY A 207 18.29 7.05 1.12
CA GLY A 207 18.69 8.23 0.37
C GLY A 207 17.67 8.70 -0.64
N ALA A 208 16.83 9.63 -0.21
CA ALA A 208 16.03 10.49 -1.06
C ALA A 208 16.89 11.00 -2.24
N ARG A 209 16.58 10.56 -3.45
CA ARG A 209 17.20 11.08 -4.66
C ARG A 209 16.71 12.53 -4.80
N LYS A 210 17.64 13.46 -4.65
CA LYS A 210 17.46 14.91 -4.81
C LYS A 210 16.68 15.15 -6.11
N LEU A 211 15.47 15.69 -6.01
CA LEU A 211 14.68 16.16 -7.15
C LEU A 211 15.53 17.18 -7.93
N ILE A 212 16.00 16.79 -9.11
CA ILE A 212 16.51 17.74 -10.09
C ILE A 212 15.27 18.46 -10.60
N ARG A 213 14.98 19.63 -10.03
CA ARG A 213 14.01 20.56 -10.60
C ARG A 213 14.53 20.96 -11.99
N PRO A 214 13.79 20.79 -13.08
CA PRO A 214 14.15 21.46 -14.32
C PRO A 214 14.06 22.97 -14.07
N ALA A 215 15.16 23.67 -14.32
CA ALA A 215 15.21 25.12 -14.32
C ALA A 215 14.36 25.64 -15.48
N VAL A 216 13.11 26.00 -15.21
CA VAL A 216 12.32 26.85 -16.11
C VAL A 216 12.35 28.25 -15.51
N LYS A 217 13.11 29.13 -16.16
CA LYS A 217 13.14 30.57 -15.87
C LYS A 217 11.79 31.19 -16.25
N VAL A 218 11.29 31.94 -15.26
CA VAL A 218 10.35 33.07 -15.25
C VAL A 218 9.90 33.63 -16.62
N GLY A 219 8.59 33.80 -16.76
CA GLY A 219 8.00 34.83 -17.63
C GLY A 219 6.66 34.44 -18.27
N ASP A 220 5.54 34.54 -17.55
CA ASP A 220 4.48 35.49 -17.91
C ASP A 220 3.18 35.36 -17.08
N LYS A 221 2.76 36.53 -16.59
CA LYS A 221 1.39 37.02 -16.40
C LYS A 221 0.52 36.39 -15.30
N VAL A 222 0.64 37.05 -14.14
CA VAL A 222 -0.46 37.47 -13.25
C VAL A 222 -1.81 37.52 -13.98
N LYS A 223 -2.78 36.74 -13.51
CA LYS A 223 -4.20 37.11 -13.57
C LYS A 223 -4.75 37.17 -12.15
N ARG A 224 -5.06 38.39 -11.73
CA ARG A 224 -5.91 38.68 -10.57
C ARG A 224 -7.24 37.97 -10.76
N GLN A 225 -7.72 37.33 -9.70
CA GLN A 225 -9.11 36.90 -9.61
C GLN A 225 -9.73 37.69 -8.44
N THR A 226 -10.43 38.76 -8.78
CA THR A 226 -11.51 39.27 -7.93
C THR A 226 -12.71 38.38 -8.14
N THR A 227 -13.48 38.13 -7.09
CA THR A 227 -14.92 37.93 -7.25
C THR A 227 -15.66 38.35 -5.98
N ARG A 228 -16.82 38.95 -6.24
CA ARG A 228 -17.81 39.54 -5.33
C ARG A 228 -18.43 38.51 -4.41
#